data_AF-A0ABD2YYL9-F1
#
_entry.id   AF-A0ABD2YYL9-F1
#
_cell.length_a   1.000
_cell.length_b   1.000
_cell.length_c   1.000
_cell.angle_alpha   90.00
_cell.angle_beta   90.00
_cell.angle_gamma   90.00
#
_symmetry.space_group_name_H-M   'P 1'
#
loop_
_entity.id
_entity.type
_entity.pdbx_description
1 polymer ?
#
loop_
_entity_poly.entity_id
_entity_poly.type
_entity_poly.pdbx_seq_one_letter_code
_entity_poly.pdbx_strand_id
1 'polypeptide(L)'
;MICKRHKLPFAQTWTPSSDENYIGKVMSTTKKGSYLSDRKYSLLKEACMNIQLMKGQGVVWRAFSCQNSCFCRDVSQLRITDYSFSHVARTLGLTSSFAICLQSNRTGDDIYVLELFLPNYKTRDPRILLDNLLATLKQHLKSFKIVSGQKLGKELYVEVLKVSEEMMCLILL
;
A
#
# COMPACT_ATOMS: atom_id res chain seq x y z
N MET A 1 9.70 9.65 -9.90
CA MET A 1 8.97 10.91 -10.12
C MET A 1 7.82 11.07 -9.13
N ILE A 2 6.94 10.06 -8.99
CA ILE A 2 5.78 10.05 -8.07
C ILE A 2 6.19 10.22 -6.60
N CYS A 3 7.06 9.36 -6.06
CA CYS A 3 7.41 9.39 -4.63
C CYS A 3 8.06 10.71 -4.19
N LYS A 4 8.98 11.24 -5.01
CA LYS A 4 9.61 12.54 -4.77
C LYS A 4 8.58 13.69 -4.80
N ARG A 5 7.66 13.70 -5.77
CA ARG A 5 6.61 14.73 -5.92
C ARG A 5 5.69 14.78 -4.69
N HIS A 6 5.31 13.61 -4.18
CA HIS A 6 4.41 13.50 -3.02
C HIS A 6 5.15 13.42 -1.68
N LYS A 7 6.47 13.61 -1.68
CA LYS A 7 7.34 13.55 -0.49
C LYS A 7 7.16 12.26 0.31
N LEU A 8 6.85 11.15 -0.36
CA LEU A 8 6.58 9.87 0.29
C LEU A 8 7.82 9.42 1.07
N PRO A 9 7.71 9.08 2.36
CA PRO A 9 8.83 8.55 3.13
C PRO A 9 9.39 7.25 2.54
N PHE A 10 8.49 6.32 2.23
CA PHE A 10 8.78 4.96 1.80
C PHE A 10 7.69 4.45 0.86
N ALA A 11 8.06 3.59 -0.09
CA ALA A 11 7.12 2.86 -0.94
C ALA A 11 7.66 1.47 -1.26
N GLN A 12 6.77 0.50 -1.41
CA GLN A 12 7.09 -0.90 -1.61
C GLN A 12 6.07 -1.56 -2.54
N THR A 13 6.56 -2.27 -3.55
CA THR A 13 5.74 -3.17 -4.37
C THR A 13 5.75 -4.56 -3.76
N TRP A 14 4.56 -5.16 -3.70
CA TRP A 14 4.29 -6.52 -3.26
C TRP A 14 3.72 -7.34 -4.40
N THR A 15 4.04 -8.63 -4.42
CA THR A 15 3.51 -9.60 -5.39
C THR A 15 2.97 -10.82 -4.63
N PRO A 16 1.83 -11.39 -5.05
CA PRO A 16 1.39 -12.66 -4.51
C PRO A 16 2.43 -13.74 -4.82
N SER A 17 2.56 -14.73 -3.94
CA SER A 17 3.45 -15.86 -4.20
C SER A 17 3.04 -16.60 -5.47
N SER A 18 4.03 -17.01 -6.26
CA SER A 18 3.87 -17.88 -7.43
C SER A 18 3.91 -19.37 -7.08
N ASP A 19 4.26 -19.73 -5.85
CA ASP A 19 4.26 -21.12 -5.37
C ASP A 19 2.82 -21.58 -5.13
N GLU A 20 2.37 -22.61 -5.85
CA GLU A 20 1.02 -23.17 -5.84
C GLU A 20 0.47 -23.44 -4.42
N ASN A 21 1.33 -23.83 -3.48
CA ASN A 21 0.91 -24.10 -2.09
C ASN A 21 0.54 -22.81 -1.33
N TYR A 22 1.06 -21.67 -1.78
CA TYR A 22 0.96 -20.35 -1.15
C TYR A 22 0.31 -19.28 -2.04
N ILE A 23 -0.12 -19.62 -3.25
CA ILE A 23 -0.88 -18.71 -4.13
C ILE A 23 -2.06 -18.15 -3.35
N GLY A 24 -2.17 -16.82 -3.34
CA GLY A 24 -3.26 -16.12 -2.65
C GLY A 24 -3.26 -16.26 -1.12
N LYS A 25 -2.16 -16.71 -0.51
CA LYS A 25 -2.00 -16.80 0.96
C LYS A 25 -0.93 -15.85 1.52
N VAL A 26 0.09 -15.54 0.73
CA VAL A 26 1.20 -14.68 1.14
C VAL A 26 1.57 -13.66 0.07
N MET A 27 2.03 -12.49 0.53
CA MET A 27 2.63 -11.44 -0.29
C MET A 27 4.11 -11.33 0.04
N SER A 28 4.93 -11.26 -1.01
CA SER A 28 6.38 -11.08 -0.92
C SER A 28 6.81 -9.86 -1.71
N THR A 29 8.08 -9.48 -1.56
CA THR A 29 8.68 -8.35 -2.24
C THR A 29 10.00 -8.71 -2.89
N THR A 30 10.47 -7.86 -3.81
CA THR A 30 11.79 -7.93 -4.42
C THR A 30 12.66 -6.72 -4.06
N LYS A 31 13.98 -6.89 -4.14
CA LYS A 31 14.97 -5.81 -3.88
C LYS A 31 14.73 -4.54 -4.72
N LYS A 32 14.20 -4.68 -5.94
CA LYS A 32 14.03 -3.60 -6.93
C LYS A 32 12.69 -2.87 -6.82
N GLY A 33 11.76 -3.37 -6.01
CA GLY A 33 10.40 -2.81 -5.88
C GLY A 33 10.23 -1.73 -4.81
N SER A 34 11.32 -1.14 -4.29
CA SER A 34 11.25 -0.21 -3.14
C SER A 34 11.77 1.19 -3.47
N TYR A 35 11.18 2.19 -2.83
CA TYR A 35 11.68 3.55 -2.76
C TYR A 35 11.82 3.98 -1.30
N LEU A 36 12.93 4.64 -0.99
CA LEU A 36 13.19 5.27 0.30
C LEU A 36 13.67 6.70 0.08
N SER A 37 13.10 7.64 0.82
CA SER A 37 13.52 9.05 0.77
C SER A 37 14.77 9.34 1.61
N ASP A 38 15.04 8.50 2.61
CA ASP A 38 16.15 8.64 3.57
C ASP A 38 16.67 7.25 3.96
N ARG A 39 17.97 7.16 4.32
CA ARG A 39 18.62 5.92 4.75
C ARG A 39 17.98 5.32 5.99
N LYS A 40 17.38 6.13 6.88
CA LYS A 40 16.73 5.62 8.10
C LYS A 40 15.61 4.59 7.82
N TYR A 41 15.02 4.61 6.62
CA TYR A 41 13.99 3.64 6.23
C TYR A 41 14.57 2.31 5.70
N SER A 42 15.89 2.11 5.72
CA SER A 42 16.53 0.85 5.33
C SER A 42 16.04 -0.31 6.20
N LEU A 43 15.82 -0.07 7.49
CA LEU A 43 15.31 -1.08 8.42
C LEU A 43 13.95 -1.64 7.97
N LEU A 44 13.04 -0.78 7.51
CA LEU A 44 11.74 -1.24 6.99
C LEU A 44 11.91 -2.01 5.68
N LYS A 45 12.76 -1.53 4.77
CA LYS A 45 13.06 -2.25 3.52
C LYS A 45 13.59 -3.66 3.80
N GLU A 46 14.54 -3.79 4.72
CA GLU A 46 15.12 -5.06 5.12
C GLU A 46 14.07 -5.97 5.78
N ALA A 47 13.23 -5.42 6.65
CA ALA A 47 12.11 -6.18 7.24
C ALA A 47 11.16 -6.71 6.16
N CYS A 48 10.73 -5.87 5.21
CA CYS A 48 9.85 -6.30 4.12
C CYS A 48 10.48 -7.40 3.26
N MET A 49 11.80 -7.36 3.04
CA MET A 49 12.51 -8.38 2.27
C MET A 49 12.60 -9.74 2.96
N ASN A 50 12.59 -9.77 4.29
CA ASN A 50 12.76 -11.00 5.06
C ASN A 50 11.44 -11.57 5.60
N ILE A 51 10.38 -10.77 5.66
CA ILE A 51 9.09 -11.14 6.24
C ILE A 51 8.01 -11.04 5.16
N GLN A 52 7.29 -12.13 4.95
CA GLN A 52 6.11 -12.15 4.09
C GLN A 52 4.89 -11.61 4.85
N LEU A 53 3.97 -10.96 4.12
CA LEU A 53 2.66 -10.62 4.66
C LEU A 53 1.71 -11.79 4.45
N MET A 54 1.12 -12.26 5.53
CA MET A 54 0.12 -13.33 5.51
C MET A 54 -1.26 -12.78 5.16
N LYS A 55 -2.16 -13.69 4.78
CA LYS A 55 -3.57 -13.38 4.55
C LYS A 55 -4.18 -12.60 5.72
N GLY A 56 -4.79 -11.47 5.39
CA GLY A 56 -5.48 -10.56 6.32
C GLY A 56 -4.64 -9.39 6.81
N GLN A 57 -3.33 -9.36 6.54
CA GLN A 57 -2.43 -8.40 7.16
C GLN A 57 -2.32 -7.05 6.42
N GLY A 58 -2.67 -5.98 7.13
CA GLY A 58 -2.42 -4.60 6.76
C GLY A 58 -3.12 -4.12 5.50
N VAL A 59 -2.77 -2.90 5.08
CA VAL A 59 -3.36 -2.25 3.90
C VAL A 59 -3.07 -3.02 2.61
N VAL A 60 -1.90 -3.67 2.52
CA VAL A 60 -1.47 -4.44 1.35
C VAL A 60 -2.45 -5.57 1.08
N TRP A 61 -2.72 -6.38 2.10
CA TRP A 61 -3.62 -7.52 1.93
C TRP A 61 -5.06 -7.09 1.70
N ARG A 62 -5.51 -6.01 2.36
CA ARG A 62 -6.85 -5.45 2.15
C ARG A 62 -7.03 -4.98 0.71
N ALA A 63 -6.10 -4.18 0.18
CA ALA A 63 -6.12 -3.73 -1.21
C ALA A 63 -6.12 -4.90 -2.21
N PHE A 64 -5.34 -5.95 -1.94
CA PHE A 64 -5.36 -7.16 -2.76
C PHE A 64 -6.71 -7.86 -2.74
N SER A 65 -7.27 -8.05 -1.53
CA SER A 65 -8.52 -8.79 -1.33
C SER A 65 -9.72 -8.10 -1.97
N CYS A 66 -9.81 -6.77 -1.86
CA CYS A 66 -10.86 -5.99 -2.52
C CYS A 66 -10.55 -5.67 -3.99
N GLN A 67 -9.40 -6.13 -4.50
CA GLN A 67 -8.92 -5.87 -5.86
C GLN A 67 -8.89 -4.38 -6.21
N ASN A 68 -8.69 -3.53 -5.20
CA ASN A 68 -8.77 -2.08 -5.35
C ASN A 68 -7.71 -1.41 -4.47
N SER A 69 -8.10 -0.57 -3.51
CA SER A 69 -7.18 0.22 -2.73
C SER A 69 -7.63 0.32 -1.28
N CYS A 70 -6.66 0.47 -0.39
CA CYS A 70 -6.88 0.54 1.04
C CYS A 70 -5.99 1.60 1.67
N PHE A 71 -6.53 2.32 2.65
CA PHE A 71 -5.84 3.33 3.42
C PHE A 71 -5.92 3.00 4.91
N CYS A 72 -4.81 3.16 5.63
CA CYS A 72 -4.79 3.16 7.09
C CYS A 72 -4.18 4.47 7.56
N ARG A 73 -4.88 5.15 8.48
CA ARG A 73 -4.42 6.43 9.04
C ARG A 73 -3.15 6.26 9.85
N ASP A 74 -3.03 5.18 10.61
CA ASP A 74 -1.89 4.93 11.48
C ASP A 74 -1.57 3.43 11.64
N VAL A 75 -0.76 2.89 10.73
CA VAL A 75 -0.32 1.49 10.80
C VAL A 75 0.60 1.21 11.99
N SER A 76 1.17 2.25 12.61
CA SER A 76 2.05 2.08 13.78
C SER A 76 1.28 1.63 15.02
N GLN A 77 -0.04 1.86 15.05
CA GLN A 77 -0.92 1.47 16.15
C GLN A 77 -1.55 0.08 15.97
N LEU A 78 -1.40 -0.54 14.78
CA LEU A 78 -1.87 -1.90 14.54
C LEU A 78 -1.08 -2.91 15.39
N ARG A 79 -1.70 -4.06 15.69
CA ARG A 79 -0.99 -5.18 16.31
C ARG A 79 -0.06 -5.81 15.27
N ILE A 80 1.01 -6.47 15.73
CA ILE A 80 1.93 -7.19 14.85
C ILE A 80 1.22 -8.31 14.06
N THR A 81 0.18 -8.91 14.65
CA THR A 81 -0.67 -9.92 13.99
C THR A 81 -1.49 -9.31 12.86
N ASP A 82 -1.91 -8.06 12.99
CA ASP A 82 -2.75 -7.37 12.01
C ASP A 82 -1.91 -6.69 10.92
N TYR A 83 -0.66 -6.33 11.24
CA TYR A 83 0.33 -5.84 10.29
C TYR A 83 1.74 -6.09 10.81
N SER A 84 2.47 -7.02 10.17
CA SER A 84 3.80 -7.48 10.60
C SER A 84 4.84 -6.36 10.74
N PHE A 85 4.67 -5.24 10.04
CA PHE A 85 5.60 -4.10 10.07
C PHE A 85 5.18 -2.97 11.01
N SER A 86 4.08 -3.11 11.75
CA SER A 86 3.55 -2.08 12.66
C SER A 86 4.58 -1.57 13.67
N HIS A 87 5.35 -2.47 14.28
CA HIS A 87 6.39 -2.11 15.24
C HIS A 87 7.53 -1.34 14.59
N VAL A 88 8.02 -1.78 13.42
CA VAL A 88 9.09 -1.08 12.68
C VAL A 88 8.60 0.30 12.21
N ALA A 89 7.36 0.38 11.71
CA ALA A 89 6.74 1.63 11.33
C ALA A 89 6.66 2.61 12.51
N ARG A 90 6.29 2.12 13.71
CA ARG A 90 6.30 2.91 14.95
C ARG A 90 7.67 3.47 15.28
N THR A 91 8.71 2.64 15.26
CA THR A 91 10.10 3.06 15.52
C THR A 91 10.57 4.13 14.52
N LEU A 92 10.13 4.04 13.27
CA LEU A 92 10.51 4.98 12.21
C LEU A 92 9.60 6.22 12.11
N GLY A 93 8.57 6.32 12.95
CA GLY A 93 7.58 7.40 12.92
C GLY A 93 6.71 7.39 11.65
N LEU A 94 6.56 6.24 11.01
CA LEU A 94 5.72 6.02 9.83
C LEU A 94 4.30 5.62 10.28
N THR A 95 3.32 6.45 9.97
CA THR A 95 1.93 6.27 10.44
C THR A 95 0.99 5.95 9.28
N SER A 96 0.74 6.89 8.38
CA SER A 96 -0.26 6.72 7.32
C SER A 96 0.28 5.87 6.17
N SER A 97 -0.48 4.85 5.77
CA SER A 97 -0.13 3.96 4.66
C SER A 97 -1.32 3.79 3.72
N PHE A 98 -1.05 3.81 2.42
CA PHE A 98 -2.00 3.59 1.34
C PHE A 98 -1.49 2.46 0.45
N ALA A 99 -2.37 1.52 0.07
CA ALA A 99 -2.04 0.45 -0.85
C ALA A 99 -3.02 0.44 -2.02
N ILE A 100 -2.54 0.09 -3.21
CA ILE A 100 -3.36 -0.07 -4.42
C ILE A 100 -2.97 -1.33 -5.20
N CYS A 101 -3.96 -2.12 -5.58
CA CYS A 101 -3.86 -3.35 -6.33
C CYS A 101 -3.97 -3.06 -7.82
N LEU A 102 -2.90 -3.36 -8.55
CA LEU A 102 -2.71 -3.00 -9.94
C LEU A 102 -2.40 -4.25 -10.76
N GLN A 103 -2.92 -4.27 -11.98
CA GLN A 103 -2.59 -5.28 -12.99
C GLN A 103 -1.85 -4.62 -14.14
N SER A 104 -0.75 -5.24 -14.56
CA SER A 104 0.05 -4.79 -15.71
C SER A 104 -0.52 -5.36 -17.00
N ASN A 105 -0.78 -4.50 -17.99
CA ASN A 105 -1.19 -4.93 -19.32
C ASN A 105 -0.03 -5.42 -20.21
N ARG A 106 1.22 -5.40 -19.70
CA ARG A 106 2.43 -5.78 -20.45
C ARG A 106 3.02 -7.11 -20.05
N THR A 107 2.73 -7.58 -18.84
CA THR A 107 3.42 -8.74 -18.25
C THR A 107 2.47 -9.91 -18.04
N GLY A 108 1.58 -10.18 -19.01
CA GLY A 108 0.67 -11.33 -18.90
C GLY A 108 -0.30 -11.24 -17.73
N ASP A 109 -0.79 -10.03 -17.42
CA ASP A 109 -1.80 -9.79 -16.38
C ASP A 109 -1.34 -10.06 -14.93
N ASP A 110 -0.03 -9.99 -14.67
CA ASP A 110 0.52 -10.00 -13.31
C ASP A 110 -0.11 -8.94 -12.40
N ILE A 111 -0.36 -9.34 -11.15
CA ILE A 111 -0.91 -8.50 -10.09
C ILE A 111 0.21 -8.00 -9.18
N TYR A 112 0.19 -6.69 -8.93
CA TYR A 112 1.10 -5.98 -8.03
C TYR A 112 0.30 -5.18 -7.03
N VAL A 113 0.71 -5.16 -5.76
CA VAL A 113 0.17 -4.23 -4.77
C VAL A 113 1.24 -3.20 -4.43
N LEU A 114 0.97 -1.94 -4.72
CA LEU A 114 1.86 -0.83 -4.41
C LEU A 114 1.46 -0.24 -3.05
N GLU A 115 2.32 -0.39 -2.04
CA GLU A 115 2.19 0.24 -0.73
C GLU A 115 3.00 1.53 -0.67
N LEU A 116 2.36 2.61 -0.22
CA LEU A 116 2.87 3.97 -0.16
C LEU A 116 2.67 4.49 1.25
N PHE A 117 3.77 4.71 1.98
CA PHE A 117 3.69 5.47 3.22
C PHE A 117 3.55 6.94 2.88
N LEU A 118 2.55 7.58 3.47
CA LEU A 118 2.27 8.99 3.25
C LEU A 118 3.06 9.84 4.24
N PRO A 119 3.39 11.09 3.87
CA PRO A 119 4.02 12.01 4.80
C PRO A 119 3.09 12.29 5.97
N ASN A 120 3.67 12.54 7.15
CA ASN A 120 2.88 12.78 8.35
C ASN A 120 2.18 14.15 8.27
N TYR A 121 0.90 14.14 7.92
CA TYR A 121 0.06 15.33 7.87
C TYR A 121 -1.07 15.22 8.90
N LYS A 122 -0.72 15.15 10.19
CA LYS A 122 -1.66 14.90 11.31
C LYS A 122 -2.97 15.71 11.27
N THR A 123 -2.95 16.89 10.66
CA THR A 123 -4.09 17.83 10.61
C THR A 123 -4.79 17.92 9.25
N ARG A 124 -4.27 17.26 8.20
CA ARG A 124 -4.88 17.35 6.86
C ARG A 124 -5.88 16.22 6.62
N ASP A 125 -6.93 16.56 5.88
CA ASP A 125 -7.85 15.57 5.35
C ASP A 125 -7.10 14.58 4.43
N PRO A 126 -7.08 13.27 4.74
CA PRO A 126 -6.40 12.28 3.91
C PRO A 126 -6.95 12.23 2.48
N ARG A 127 -8.22 12.64 2.26
CA ARG A 127 -8.84 12.64 0.93
C ARG A 127 -8.08 13.50 -0.07
N ILE A 128 -7.78 14.74 0.30
CA ILE A 128 -7.05 15.69 -0.56
C ILE A 128 -5.67 15.14 -0.95
N LEU A 129 -4.99 14.46 -0.04
CA LEU A 129 -3.69 13.87 -0.29
C LEU A 129 -3.80 12.68 -1.25
N LEU A 130 -4.77 11.80 -1.01
CA LEU A 130 -5.02 10.64 -1.83
C LEU A 130 -5.49 11.03 -3.25
N ASP A 131 -6.36 12.04 -3.41
CA ASP A 131 -6.83 12.53 -4.71
C ASP A 131 -5.65 12.97 -5.58
N ASN A 132 -4.76 13.79 -5.00
CA ASN A 132 -3.57 14.29 -5.69
C ASN A 132 -2.60 13.16 -6.03
N LEU A 133 -2.46 12.19 -5.14
CA LEU A 133 -1.63 11.01 -5.36
C LEU A 133 -2.19 10.14 -6.48
N LEU A 134 -3.48 9.82 -6.44
CA LEU A 134 -4.18 9.01 -7.45
C LEU A 134 -4.16 9.67 -8.82
N ALA A 135 -4.36 10.99 -8.89
CA ALA A 135 -4.22 11.74 -10.14
C ALA A 135 -2.80 11.61 -10.73
N THR A 136 -1.78 11.65 -9.87
CA THR A 136 -0.38 11.45 -10.31
C THR A 136 -0.10 10.00 -10.70
N LEU A 137 -0.62 9.02 -9.95
CA LEU A 137 -0.50 7.61 -10.29
C LEU A 137 -1.15 7.34 -11.66
N LYS A 138 -2.34 7.89 -11.93
CA LYS A 138 -3.03 7.81 -13.22
C LYS A 138 -2.16 8.33 -14.37
N GLN A 139 -1.50 9.47 -14.16
CA GLN A 139 -0.67 10.07 -15.20
C GLN A 139 0.57 9.24 -15.55
N HIS A 140 1.16 8.57 -14.57
CA HIS A 140 2.44 7.87 -14.73
C HIS A 140 2.32 6.35 -14.91
N LEU A 141 1.26 5.72 -14.44
CA LEU A 141 1.05 4.27 -14.49
C LEU A 141 0.10 3.88 -15.62
N LYS A 142 0.30 4.43 -16.83
CA LYS A 142 -0.62 4.24 -17.98
C LYS A 142 -0.72 2.78 -18.49
N SER A 143 0.28 1.95 -18.19
CA SER A 143 0.26 0.51 -18.51
C SER A 143 -0.36 -0.35 -17.41
N PHE A 144 -0.89 0.27 -16.36
CA PHE A 144 -1.51 -0.42 -15.24
C PHE A 144 -2.99 -0.04 -15.16
N LYS A 145 -3.81 -1.01 -14.74
CA LYS A 145 -5.21 -0.82 -14.39
C LYS A 145 -5.45 -1.32 -12.98
N ILE A 146 -6.53 -0.87 -12.33
CA ILE A 146 -6.94 -1.42 -11.03
C ILE A 146 -7.62 -2.75 -11.30
N VAL A 147 -7.32 -3.77 -10.47
CA VAL A 147 -7.79 -5.15 -10.71
C VAL A 147 -9.32 -5.25 -10.76
N SER A 148 -10.03 -4.51 -9.90
CA SER A 148 -11.50 -4.42 -9.86
C SER A 148 -12.12 -3.75 -11.10
N GLY A 149 -11.33 -3.27 -12.05
CA GLY A 149 -11.79 -2.58 -13.25
C GLY A 149 -12.08 -1.09 -13.06
N GLN A 150 -11.97 -0.58 -11.83
CA GLN A 150 -12.12 0.85 -11.56
C GLN A 150 -11.01 1.67 -12.25
N LYS A 151 -11.35 2.91 -12.63
CA LYS A 151 -10.40 3.83 -13.23
C LYS A 151 -9.58 4.48 -12.13
N LEU A 152 -8.26 4.52 -12.33
CA LEU A 152 -7.36 5.26 -11.46
C LEU A 152 -7.68 6.78 -11.55
N GLY A 153 -7.82 7.46 -10.40
CA GLY A 153 -8.12 8.89 -10.33
C GLY A 153 -9.27 9.22 -9.40
N LYS A 154 -10.01 10.30 -9.72
CA LYS A 154 -11.24 10.70 -9.01
C LYS A 154 -12.32 9.62 -9.17
N GLU A 155 -13.17 9.50 -8.16
CA GLU A 155 -14.23 8.51 -7.95
C GLU A 155 -13.73 7.11 -7.57
N LEU A 156 -12.47 7.00 -7.12
CA LEU A 156 -11.94 5.74 -6.66
C LEU A 156 -12.43 5.45 -5.24
N TYR A 157 -13.05 4.28 -5.06
CA TYR A 157 -13.38 3.79 -3.72
C TYR A 157 -12.11 3.33 -3.01
N VAL A 158 -11.82 3.94 -1.86
CA VAL A 158 -10.71 3.55 -0.98
C VAL A 158 -11.27 2.93 0.30
N GLU A 159 -10.90 1.69 0.56
CA GLU A 159 -11.22 1.00 1.81
C GLU A 159 -10.41 1.59 2.96
N VAL A 160 -11.02 1.78 4.14
CA VAL A 160 -10.29 2.27 5.32
C VAL A 160 -10.07 1.16 6.32
N LEU A 161 -8.81 0.78 6.51
CA LEU A 161 -8.38 -0.08 7.60
C LEU A 161 -8.27 0.74 8.89
N LYS A 162 -9.18 0.49 9.82
CA LYS A 162 -9.22 1.16 11.12
C LYS A 162 -8.29 0.48 12.13
N VAL A 163 -7.78 1.29 13.05
CA VAL A 163 -7.05 0.83 14.24
C VAL A 163 -8.11 0.61 15.33
N SER A 164 -8.46 -0.65 15.61
CA SER A 164 -9.56 -1.15 16.48
C SER A 164 -10.97 -1.27 15.87
N GLU A 165 -11.72 -2.22 16.43
CA GLU A 165 -13.00 -2.78 15.96
C GLU A 165 -14.14 -1.76 16.01
N GLU A 166 -14.43 -1.07 14.92
CA GLU A 166 -15.80 -0.58 14.68
C GLU A 166 -15.99 -0.15 13.22
N MET A 167 -16.84 -0.91 12.52
CA MET A 167 -17.47 -0.69 11.21
C MET A 167 -16.55 -0.19 10.06
N MET A 168 -16.43 -0.98 9.01
CA MET A 168 -15.78 -0.58 7.74
C MET A 168 -16.42 0.71 7.21
N CYS A 169 -15.60 1.73 6.93
CA CYS A 169 -16.04 2.88 6.15
C CYS A 169 -15.29 2.89 4.83
N LEU A 170 -16.03 2.93 3.72
CA LEU A 170 -15.47 3.29 2.42
C LEU A 170 -15.39 4.81 2.34
N ILE A 171 -14.30 5.33 1.78
CA ILE A 171 -14.21 6.73 1.39
C ILE A 171 -14.24 6.78 -0.14
N LEU A 172 -15.19 7.52 -0.69
CA LEU A 172 -15.19 7.90 -2.09
C LEU A 172 -14.32 9.16 -2.22
N LEU A 173 -13.29 9.04 -3.05
CA LEU A 173 -12.36 10.12 -3.42
C LEU A 173 -12.81 10.80 -4.70
#